data_AF-A0A7S4KL33-F1
#
_entry.id   AF-A0A7S4KL33-F1
#
_cell.length_a   1.000
_cell.length_b   1.000
_cell.length_c   1.000
_cell.angle_alpha   90.00
_cell.angle_beta   90.00
_cell.angle_gamma   90.00
#
_symmetry.space_group_name_H-M   'P 1'
#
loop_
_entity.id
_entity.type
_entity.pdbx_description
1 polymer ?
#
loop_
_entity_poly.entity_id
_entity_poly.type
_entity_poly.pdbx_seq_one_letter_code
_entity_poly.pdbx_strand_id
1 'polypeptide(L)'
;AGADWIARCRKQGEEIKKIVRACEEEGRSFVDPLFPPSPSSLARCTGHEEVWSWRRPSEMCDGEPSLFSGGMGAGDVVQGRLRDCWYLGALSIMAGRRRERLEALVCFGWVARGVHAVRFFVEGRWVVVVVDDLIPCDRFGRPIFGRCR
;
A
#
# COMPACT_ATOMS: atom_id res chain seq x y z
N ALA A 1 16.20 -11.45 13.97
CA ALA A 1 15.96 -11.30 12.51
C ALA A 1 15.05 -10.11 12.14
N GLY A 2 15.03 -9.02 12.93
CA GLY A 2 14.04 -7.93 12.78
C GLY A 2 14.51 -6.66 12.05
N ALA A 3 15.82 -6.47 11.85
CA ALA A 3 16.38 -5.18 11.41
C ALA A 3 16.82 -5.12 9.93
N ASP A 4 16.96 -6.26 9.27
CA ASP A 4 17.56 -6.34 7.91
C ASP A 4 16.65 -5.75 6.83
N TRP A 5 15.33 -5.93 6.98
CA TRP A 5 14.36 -5.40 6.02
C TRP A 5 14.28 -3.87 6.04
N ILE A 6 14.52 -3.22 7.20
CA ILE A 6 14.49 -1.75 7.30
C ILE A 6 15.56 -1.15 6.40
N ALA A 7 16.78 -1.71 6.43
CA ALA A 7 17.86 -1.25 5.56
C ALA A 7 17.53 -1.47 4.08
N ARG A 8 16.91 -2.62 3.74
CA ARG A 8 16.55 -3.00 2.38
C ARG A 8 15.43 -2.15 1.78
N CYS A 9 14.41 -1.86 2.57
CA CYS A 9 13.18 -1.19 2.13
C CYS A 9 13.24 0.33 2.30
N ARG A 10 14.16 0.85 3.12
CA ARG A 10 14.32 2.30 3.31
C ARG A 10 14.75 2.94 2.00
N LYS A 11 13.95 3.89 1.52
CA LYS A 11 14.24 4.73 0.36
C LYS A 11 14.41 6.19 0.76
N GLN A 12 15.32 6.88 0.08
CA GLN A 12 15.51 8.33 0.19
C GLN A 12 14.88 9.07 -1.00
N GLY A 13 14.73 10.39 -0.88
CA GLY A 13 14.07 11.23 -1.91
C GLY A 13 14.66 11.08 -3.32
N GLU A 14 15.98 10.99 -3.45
CA GLU A 14 16.63 10.82 -4.76
C GLU A 14 16.40 9.42 -5.36
N GLU A 15 16.28 8.38 -4.54
CA GLU A 15 15.91 7.04 -5.05
C GLU A 15 14.46 7.02 -5.55
N ILE A 16 13.54 7.68 -4.83
CA ILE A 16 12.14 7.79 -5.24
C ILE A 16 12.03 8.50 -6.59
N LYS A 17 12.76 9.61 -6.77
CA LYS A 17 12.80 10.35 -8.05
C LYS A 17 13.33 9.49 -9.19
N LYS A 18 14.35 8.65 -8.95
CA LYS A 18 14.87 7.73 -9.98
C LYS A 18 13.84 6.70 -10.39
N ILE A 19 13.09 6.14 -9.43
CA ILE A 19 12.00 5.19 -9.72
C ILE A 19 10.93 5.84 -10.58
N VAL A 20 10.48 7.05 -10.18
CA VAL A 20 9.49 7.84 -10.93
C VAL A 20 9.97 8.08 -12.36
N ARG A 21 11.18 8.62 -12.53
CA ARG A 21 11.75 8.92 -13.84
C ARG A 21 11.87 7.68 -14.73
N ALA A 22 12.32 6.54 -14.18
CA ALA A 22 12.40 5.31 -14.94
C ALA A 22 11.02 4.86 -15.45
N CYS A 23 9.98 4.96 -14.60
CA CYS A 23 8.61 4.64 -15.00
C CYS A 23 8.06 5.62 -16.06
N GLU A 24 8.45 6.91 -16.02
CA GLU A 24 8.13 7.89 -17.07
C GLU A 24 8.77 7.51 -18.40
N GLU A 25 10.08 7.28 -18.40
CA GLU A 25 10.88 6.98 -19.60
C GLU A 25 10.45 5.68 -20.27
N GLU A 26 10.12 4.65 -19.48
CA GLU A 26 9.70 3.34 -19.98
C GLU A 26 8.19 3.26 -20.27
N GLY A 27 7.41 4.27 -19.86
CA GLY A 27 5.97 4.31 -20.06
C GLY A 27 5.19 3.21 -19.33
N ARG A 28 5.76 2.59 -18.30
CA ARG A 28 5.17 1.48 -17.53
C ARG A 28 4.90 1.85 -16.08
N SER A 29 3.94 1.16 -15.46
CA SER A 29 3.68 1.30 -14.02
C SER A 29 4.74 0.58 -13.20
N PHE A 30 5.02 1.10 -12.02
CA PHE A 30 6.01 0.52 -11.11
C PHE A 30 5.56 -0.84 -10.58
N VAL A 31 6.53 -1.73 -10.39
CA VAL A 31 6.37 -3.02 -9.70
C VAL A 31 7.48 -3.11 -8.68
N ASP A 32 7.14 -3.32 -7.41
CA ASP A 32 8.11 -3.39 -6.32
C ASP A 32 8.93 -4.70 -6.43
N PRO A 33 10.24 -4.64 -6.73
CA PRO A 33 11.06 -5.84 -6.84
C PRO A 33 11.26 -6.56 -5.49
N LEU A 34 11.05 -5.88 -4.36
CA LEU A 34 11.21 -6.46 -3.02
C LEU A 34 9.92 -7.09 -2.49
N PHE A 35 8.78 -6.76 -3.10
CA PHE A 35 7.46 -7.28 -2.77
C PHE A 35 6.65 -7.58 -4.06
N PRO A 36 7.13 -8.52 -4.91
CA PRO A 36 6.50 -8.78 -6.20
C PRO A 36 5.08 -9.35 -6.04
N PRO A 37 4.20 -9.18 -7.04
CA PRO A 37 2.84 -9.73 -7.04
C PRO A 37 2.83 -11.25 -7.22
N SER A 38 3.31 -11.98 -6.20
CA SER A 38 3.57 -13.40 -6.26
C SER A 38 3.35 -14.08 -4.90
N PRO A 39 3.22 -15.41 -4.85
CA PRO A 39 3.03 -16.14 -3.60
C PRO A 39 4.12 -15.89 -2.55
N SER A 40 5.36 -15.56 -2.94
CA SER A 40 6.45 -15.30 -1.97
C SER A 40 6.17 -14.09 -1.09
N SER A 41 5.47 -13.08 -1.62
CA SER A 41 5.07 -11.87 -0.88
C SER A 41 3.94 -12.15 0.12
N LEU A 42 3.21 -13.25 -0.08
CA LEU A 42 2.06 -13.63 0.73
C LEU A 42 2.32 -14.82 1.66
N ALA A 43 3.49 -15.47 1.57
CA ALA A 43 3.79 -16.74 2.23
C ALA A 43 3.60 -16.74 3.76
N ARG A 44 3.49 -15.56 4.39
CA ARG A 44 3.28 -15.38 5.83
C ARG A 44 1.92 -14.79 6.19
N CYS A 45 1.04 -14.59 5.21
CA CYS A 45 -0.27 -13.97 5.37
C CYS A 45 -1.35 -15.05 5.51
N THR A 46 -2.31 -14.84 6.41
CA THR A 46 -3.51 -15.68 6.49
C THR A 46 -4.45 -15.37 5.33
N GLY A 47 -5.03 -16.39 4.69
CA GLY A 47 -5.93 -16.22 3.53
C GLY A 47 -5.19 -15.96 2.21
N HIS A 48 -3.88 -16.24 2.14
CA HIS A 48 -3.11 -16.10 0.89
C HIS A 48 -3.56 -17.13 -0.16
N GLU A 49 -4.07 -18.27 0.26
CA GLU A 49 -4.64 -19.32 -0.56
C GLU A 49 -5.91 -18.90 -1.33
N GLU A 50 -6.60 -17.86 -0.85
CA GLU A 50 -7.78 -17.30 -1.49
C GLU A 50 -7.43 -16.19 -2.52
N VAL A 51 -6.14 -15.79 -2.62
CA VAL A 51 -5.68 -14.81 -3.60
C VAL A 51 -5.67 -15.43 -4.99
N TRP A 52 -6.49 -14.87 -5.88
CA TRP A 52 -6.64 -15.33 -7.25
C TRP A 52 -5.83 -14.48 -8.25
N SER A 53 -5.77 -13.17 -8.01
CA SER A 53 -5.10 -12.22 -8.91
C SER A 53 -4.56 -11.02 -8.15
N TRP A 54 -3.65 -10.29 -8.76
CA TRP A 54 -3.20 -8.98 -8.30
C TRP A 54 -3.72 -7.94 -9.28
N ARG A 55 -4.35 -6.87 -8.78
CA ARG A 55 -4.97 -5.82 -9.60
C ARG A 55 -4.64 -4.45 -9.06
N ARG A 56 -4.48 -3.48 -9.95
CA ARG A 56 -4.35 -2.07 -9.59
C ARG A 56 -5.73 -1.45 -9.33
N PRO A 57 -5.82 -0.37 -8.55
CA PRO A 57 -7.06 0.38 -8.35
C PRO A 57 -7.76 0.75 -9.67
N SER A 58 -7.00 1.17 -10.69
CA SER A 58 -7.53 1.50 -12.02
C SER A 58 -8.21 0.33 -12.75
N GLU A 59 -7.99 -0.91 -12.31
CA GLU A 59 -8.61 -2.13 -12.85
C GLU A 59 -9.84 -2.57 -12.02
N MET A 60 -10.10 -1.90 -10.89
CA MET A 60 -11.13 -2.27 -9.93
C MET A 60 -12.26 -1.23 -9.80
N CYS A 61 -12.04 0.02 -10.20
CA CYS A 61 -13.04 1.08 -10.16
C CYS A 61 -13.29 1.68 -11.55
N ASP A 62 -14.56 2.03 -11.83
CA ASP A 62 -14.97 2.69 -13.08
C ASP A 62 -14.54 4.17 -13.16
N GLY A 63 -14.02 4.74 -12.07
CA GLY A 63 -13.57 6.13 -11.97
C GLY A 63 -12.09 6.26 -11.64
N GLU A 64 -11.63 7.50 -11.49
CA GLU A 64 -10.24 7.79 -11.12
C GLU A 64 -9.95 7.31 -9.69
N PRO A 65 -9.01 6.38 -9.48
CA PRO A 65 -8.67 5.91 -8.14
C PRO A 65 -8.08 7.04 -7.31
N SER A 66 -8.43 7.08 -6.02
CA SER A 66 -7.92 8.09 -5.10
C SER A 66 -7.41 7.46 -3.81
N LEU A 67 -6.31 7.99 -3.28
CA LEU A 67 -5.75 7.57 -2.00
C LEU A 67 -6.60 8.06 -0.83
N PHE A 68 -7.10 9.29 -0.93
CA PHE A 68 -7.93 9.93 0.09
C PHE A 68 -9.09 10.64 -0.59
N SER A 69 -10.32 10.13 -0.43
CA SER A 69 -11.54 10.75 -0.95
C SER A 69 -12.24 11.59 0.12
N GLY A 70 -13.06 12.55 -0.31
CA GLY A 70 -13.79 13.48 0.56
C GLY A 70 -14.90 12.74 1.30
N GLY A 71 -14.63 12.34 2.55
CA GLY A 71 -15.54 11.51 3.33
C GLY A 71 -14.87 10.55 4.31
N MET A 72 -13.55 10.34 4.17
CA MET A 72 -12.80 9.38 5.00
C MET A 72 -13.12 9.51 6.50
N GLY A 73 -13.68 8.45 7.06
CA GLY A 73 -14.03 8.30 8.46
C GLY A 73 -13.66 6.92 8.98
N ALA A 74 -13.87 6.70 10.29
CA ALA A 74 -13.49 5.45 10.94
C ALA A 74 -14.18 4.22 10.33
N GLY A 75 -15.40 4.38 9.78
CA GLY A 75 -16.19 3.32 9.17
C GLY A 75 -15.71 2.89 7.78
N ASP A 76 -14.76 3.60 7.18
CA ASP A 76 -14.26 3.28 5.84
C ASP A 76 -13.18 2.20 5.86
N VAL A 77 -12.53 1.95 7.00
CA VAL A 77 -11.52 0.89 7.12
C VAL A 77 -12.19 -0.44 7.41
N VAL A 78 -12.18 -1.34 6.44
CA VAL A 78 -12.78 -2.67 6.53
C VAL A 78 -11.71 -3.75 6.68
N GLN A 79 -11.85 -4.58 7.72
CA GLN A 79 -10.99 -5.73 7.98
C GLN A 79 -11.11 -6.77 6.86
N GLY A 80 -9.98 -7.28 6.37
CA GLY A 80 -9.91 -8.41 5.45
C GLY A 80 -9.45 -9.71 6.12
N ARG A 81 -8.92 -10.63 5.32
CA ARG A 81 -8.47 -11.97 5.78
C ARG A 81 -7.19 -11.97 6.62
N LEU A 82 -6.39 -10.91 6.55
CA LEU A 82 -5.18 -10.80 7.36
C LEU A 82 -5.56 -10.62 8.84
N ARG A 83 -4.80 -11.16 9.78
CA ARG A 83 -5.04 -10.98 11.22
C ARG A 83 -4.38 -9.70 11.76
N ASP A 84 -4.65 -8.58 11.11
CA ASP A 84 -4.05 -7.27 11.35
C ASP A 84 -5.04 -6.24 11.91
N CYS A 85 -6.11 -6.69 12.58
CA CYS A 85 -7.12 -5.80 13.17
C CYS A 85 -6.56 -4.79 14.17
N TRP A 86 -5.48 -5.12 14.86
CA TRP A 86 -4.74 -4.20 15.72
C TRP A 86 -4.15 -3.01 14.95
N TYR A 87 -3.72 -3.24 13.70
CA TYR A 87 -3.17 -2.23 12.80
C TYR A 87 -4.29 -1.45 12.12
N LEU A 88 -5.27 -2.14 11.52
CA LEU A 88 -6.41 -1.48 10.87
C LEU A 88 -7.28 -0.68 11.84
N GLY A 89 -7.42 -1.12 13.08
CA GLY A 89 -8.09 -0.36 14.14
C GLY A 89 -7.38 0.97 14.44
N ALA A 90 -6.05 0.97 14.46
CA ALA A 90 -5.28 2.21 14.63
C ALA A 90 -5.46 3.16 13.43
N LEU A 91 -5.45 2.64 12.20
CA LEU A 91 -5.74 3.43 11.00
C LEU A 91 -7.16 4.01 11.02
N SER A 92 -8.16 3.23 11.42
CA SER A 92 -9.56 3.67 11.55
C SER A 92 -9.71 4.84 12.54
N ILE A 93 -9.04 4.77 13.70
CA ILE A 93 -9.02 5.87 14.67
C ILE A 93 -8.37 7.12 14.07
N MET A 94 -7.25 6.97 13.34
CA MET A 94 -6.61 8.11 12.69
C MET A 94 -7.49 8.69 11.58
N ALA A 95 -8.13 7.86 10.77
CA ALA A 95 -9.06 8.29 9.74
C ALA A 95 -10.19 9.15 10.31
N GLY A 96 -10.80 8.74 11.43
CA GLY A 96 -11.91 9.47 12.04
C GLY A 96 -11.54 10.70 12.89
N ARG A 97 -10.29 10.82 13.36
CA ARG A 97 -9.93 11.86 14.35
C ARG A 97 -8.69 12.69 14.02
N ARG A 98 -7.82 12.21 13.15
CA ARG A 98 -6.49 12.75 12.84
C ARG A 98 -6.14 12.51 11.37
N ARG A 99 -7.08 12.84 10.48
CA ARG A 99 -6.99 12.59 9.04
C ARG A 99 -5.69 13.15 8.45
N GLU A 100 -5.31 14.36 8.83
CA GLU A 100 -4.07 15.01 8.42
C GLU A 100 -2.81 14.21 8.78
N ARG A 101 -2.83 13.48 9.90
CA ARG A 101 -1.70 12.64 10.32
C ARG A 101 -1.63 11.35 9.52
N LEU A 102 -2.79 10.77 9.21
CA LEU A 102 -2.90 9.59 8.34
C LEU A 102 -2.45 9.92 6.92
N GLU A 103 -2.93 11.04 6.36
CA GLU A 103 -2.51 11.53 5.03
C GLU A 103 -1.00 11.75 4.99
N ALA A 104 -0.43 12.36 6.04
CA ALA A 104 1.01 12.56 6.12
C ALA A 104 1.83 11.26 6.20
N LEU A 105 1.22 10.09 6.50
CA LEU A 105 1.90 8.79 6.37
C LEU A 105 2.21 8.46 4.90
N VAL A 106 1.47 8.99 3.95
CA VAL A 106 1.77 8.87 2.51
C VAL A 106 2.55 10.10 2.09
N CYS A 107 3.88 9.98 2.02
CA CYS A 107 4.79 11.10 1.74
C CYS A 107 4.78 11.53 0.28
N PHE A 108 4.49 10.59 -0.62
CA PHE A 108 4.42 10.81 -2.06
C PHE A 108 3.50 9.75 -2.66
N GLY A 109 2.63 10.15 -3.57
CA GLY A 109 1.78 9.24 -4.33
C GLY A 109 1.72 9.69 -5.77
N TRP A 110 2.35 8.94 -6.67
CA TRP A 110 2.17 9.10 -8.10
C TRP A 110 1.27 7.98 -8.60
N VAL A 111 -0.04 8.21 -8.38
CA VAL A 111 -1.11 7.25 -8.63
C VAL A 111 -1.13 6.79 -10.09
N ALA A 112 -0.87 7.69 -11.04
CA ALA A 112 -0.90 7.39 -12.48
C ALA A 112 0.06 6.26 -12.91
N ARG A 113 1.12 6.00 -12.13
CA ARG A 113 2.07 4.89 -12.38
C ARG A 113 2.18 3.93 -11.19
N GLY A 114 1.29 4.03 -10.22
CA GLY A 114 1.27 3.18 -9.04
C GLY A 114 2.54 3.26 -8.21
N VAL A 115 3.11 4.45 -7.98
CA VAL A 115 4.28 4.64 -7.09
C VAL A 115 3.84 5.32 -5.81
N HIS A 116 3.98 4.65 -4.67
CA HIS A 116 3.56 5.18 -3.37
C HIS A 116 4.70 5.11 -2.36
N ALA A 117 5.05 6.24 -1.76
CA ALA A 117 6.02 6.31 -0.67
C ALA A 117 5.28 6.46 0.67
N VAL A 118 5.39 5.44 1.53
CA VAL A 118 4.72 5.39 2.83
C VAL A 118 5.77 5.44 3.93
N ARG A 119 5.55 6.27 4.96
CA ARG A 119 6.41 6.36 6.14
C ARG A 119 5.87 5.50 7.28
N PHE A 120 6.76 4.76 7.90
CA PHE A 120 6.55 4.01 9.12
C PHE A 120 7.48 4.52 10.21
N PHE A 121 7.02 4.53 11.47
CA PHE A 121 7.87 4.81 12.62
C PHE A 121 8.25 3.49 13.28
N VAL A 122 9.49 3.04 13.08
CA VAL A 122 9.96 1.71 13.48
C VAL A 122 11.26 1.88 14.27
N GLU A 123 11.34 1.26 15.45
CA GLU A 123 12.55 1.30 16.31
C GLU A 123 13.06 2.74 16.57
N GLY A 124 12.16 3.69 16.81
CA GLY A 124 12.52 5.07 17.14
C GLY A 124 12.94 5.96 15.95
N ARG A 125 12.81 5.47 14.71
CA ARG A 125 13.17 6.22 13.50
C ARG A 125 12.07 6.17 12.44
N TRP A 126 12.00 7.23 11.64
CA TRP A 126 11.17 7.26 10.43
C TRP A 126 11.84 6.49 9.30
N VAL A 127 11.08 5.57 8.70
CA VAL A 127 11.48 4.74 7.56
C VAL A 127 10.48 4.98 6.44
N VAL A 128 10.95 5.38 5.27
CA VAL A 128 10.12 5.51 4.07
C VAL A 128 10.30 4.28 3.21
N VAL A 129 9.19 3.65 2.82
CA VAL A 129 9.16 2.49 1.92
C VAL A 129 8.41 2.89 0.65
N VAL A 130 8.93 2.50 -0.50
CA VAL A 130 8.22 2.65 -1.78
C VAL A 130 7.54 1.33 -2.09
N VAL A 131 6.25 1.38 -2.40
CA VAL A 131 5.43 0.24 -2.80
C VAL A 131 4.69 0.57 -4.09
N ASP A 132 4.33 -0.46 -4.83
CA ASP A 132 3.36 -0.32 -5.92
C ASP A 132 1.91 -0.37 -5.39
N ASP A 133 0.94 -0.25 -6.30
CA ASP A 133 -0.50 -0.35 -6.01
C ASP A 133 -1.13 -1.68 -6.47
N LEU A 134 -0.34 -2.75 -6.66
CA LEU A 134 -0.88 -4.06 -6.96
C LEU A 134 -1.49 -4.67 -5.69
N ILE A 135 -2.81 -4.87 -5.72
CA ILE A 135 -3.59 -5.34 -4.58
C ILE A 135 -4.01 -6.80 -4.79
N PRO A 136 -3.77 -7.70 -3.80
CA PRO A 136 -4.26 -9.07 -3.84
C PRO A 136 -5.79 -9.13 -3.81
N CYS A 137 -6.38 -9.82 -4.79
CA CYS A 137 -7.82 -9.92 -4.99
C CYS A 137 -8.33 -11.37 -5.01
N ASP A 138 -9.57 -11.54 -4.57
CA ASP A 138 -10.31 -12.80 -4.67
C ASP A 138 -10.68 -13.14 -6.13
N ARG A 139 -11.29 -14.32 -6.35
CA ARG A 139 -11.76 -14.78 -7.67
C ARG A 139 -12.79 -13.85 -8.34
N PHE A 140 -13.36 -12.90 -7.60
CA PHE A 140 -14.33 -11.92 -8.09
C PHE A 140 -13.67 -10.55 -8.34
N GLY A 141 -12.35 -10.44 -8.19
CA GLY A 141 -11.60 -9.21 -8.39
C GLY A 141 -11.68 -8.21 -7.23
N ARG A 142 -12.14 -8.64 -6.05
CA ARG A 142 -12.27 -7.76 -4.87
C ARG A 142 -11.05 -7.90 -3.96
N PRO A 143 -10.56 -6.79 -3.35
CA PRO A 143 -9.46 -6.85 -2.38
C PRO A 143 -9.75 -7.81 -1.25
N ILE A 144 -8.79 -8.70 -0.94
CA ILE A 144 -8.97 -9.75 0.07
C ILE A 144 -8.53 -9.32 1.49
N PHE A 145 -7.59 -8.38 1.57
CA PHE A 145 -7.07 -7.84 2.83
C PHE A 145 -7.82 -6.56 3.21
N GLY A 146 -7.19 -5.69 4.01
CA GLY A 146 -7.78 -4.41 4.39
C GLY A 146 -8.22 -3.60 3.16
N ARG A 147 -9.43 -3.03 3.21
CA ARG A 147 -9.99 -2.26 2.10
C ARG A 147 -10.82 -1.08 2.58
N CYS A 148 -11.08 -0.15 1.67
CA CYS A 148 -12.10 0.88 1.85
C CYS A 148 -13.51 0.30 1.61
N ARG A 149 -14.52 0.89 2.23
CA ARG A 149 -15.94 0.64 1.91
C ARG A 149 -16.26 1.01 0.46
#